data_AF-A0A1W1E6I2-F1
#
_entry.id   AF-A0A1W1E6I2-F1
#
_cell.length_a   1.000
_cell.length_b   1.000
_cell.length_c   1.000
_cell.angle_alpha   90.00
_cell.angle_beta   90.00
_cell.angle_gamma   90.00
#
_symmetry.space_group_name_H-M   'P 1'
#
loop_
_entity.id
_entity.type
_entity.pdbx_description
1 polymer ?
#
loop_
_entity_poly.entity_id
_entity_poly.type
_entity_poly.pdbx_seq_one_letter_code
_entity_poly.pdbx_strand_id
1 'polypeptide(L)'
;MYEFEALLFSDAEKMANELNTNQKWINKTLSEFNNIETINNSKETAPSKRIANECCYIKTTHAPKILQEIGLPKIREKCQGFNAWLTQLEKLGE
;
A
#
# COMPACT_ATOMS: atom_id res chain seq x y z
N MET A 1 8.15 -0.32 8.04
CA MET A 1 7.09 0.43 7.34
C MET A 1 6.74 1.67 8.17
N TYR A 2 6.89 2.88 7.63
CA TYR A 2 6.67 4.15 8.36
C TYR A 2 5.30 4.80 8.07
N GLU A 3 4.69 4.44 6.95
CA GLU A 3 3.44 4.93 6.38
C GLU A 3 2.66 3.71 5.91
N PHE A 4 1.36 3.66 6.21
CA PHE A 4 0.52 2.54 5.84
C PHE A 4 0.16 2.58 4.35
N GLU A 5 0.36 3.71 3.66
CA GLU A 5 0.11 3.87 2.23
C GLU A 5 0.91 2.89 1.37
N ALA A 6 2.01 2.33 1.90
CA ALA A 6 2.71 1.22 1.26
C ALA A 6 1.80 0.00 1.03
N LEU A 7 0.82 -0.24 1.92
CA LEU A 7 -0.14 -1.34 1.80
C LEU A 7 -1.08 -1.17 0.59
N LEU A 8 -1.29 0.06 0.09
CA LEU A 8 -2.14 0.32 -1.08
C LEU A 8 -1.55 -0.31 -2.34
N PHE A 9 -0.22 -0.43 -2.39
CA PHE A 9 0.51 -1.02 -3.51
C PHE A 9 0.45 -2.57 -3.54
N SER A 10 -0.29 -3.20 -2.61
CA SER A 10 -0.50 -4.65 -2.61
C SER A 10 -1.42 -5.14 -3.74
N ASP A 11 -2.18 -4.24 -4.37
CA ASP A 11 -2.98 -4.51 -5.56
C ASP A 11 -3.06 -3.27 -6.45
N ALA A 12 -2.28 -3.27 -7.54
CA ALA A 12 -2.18 -2.12 -8.42
C ALA A 12 -3.47 -1.82 -9.18
N GLU A 13 -4.27 -2.84 -9.49
CA GLU A 13 -5.51 -2.69 -10.24
C GLU A 13 -6.58 -2.02 -9.36
N LYS A 14 -6.81 -2.55 -8.16
CA LYS A 14 -7.78 -1.97 -7.22
C LYS A 14 -7.39 -0.56 -6.80
N MET A 15 -6.10 -0.33 -6.58
CA MET A 15 -5.57 1.00 -6.29
C MET A 15 -5.81 1.97 -7.45
N ALA A 16 -5.55 1.58 -8.69
CA ALA A 16 -5.80 2.42 -9.86
C ALA A 16 -7.28 2.77 -10.04
N ASN A 17 -8.15 1.78 -9.84
CA ASN A 17 -9.60 1.92 -9.99
C ASN A 17 -10.18 2.92 -8.97
N GLU A 18 -9.87 2.78 -7.69
CA GLU A 18 -10.40 3.69 -6.65
C GLU A 18 -9.80 5.10 -6.75
N LEU A 19 -8.55 5.24 -7.21
CA LEU A 19 -7.92 6.55 -7.44
C LEU A 19 -8.31 7.18 -8.78
N ASN A 20 -9.11 6.48 -9.61
CA ASN A 20 -9.47 6.88 -10.98
C ASN A 20 -8.24 7.34 -11.78
N THR A 21 -7.16 6.55 -11.73
CA THR A 21 -5.86 6.87 -12.34
C THR A 21 -5.34 5.73 -13.20
N ASN A 22 -4.26 5.97 -13.92
CA ASN A 22 -3.62 4.96 -14.77
C ASN A 22 -2.74 4.01 -13.94
N GLN A 23 -2.95 2.70 -14.05
CA GLN A 23 -2.12 1.70 -13.36
C GLN A 23 -0.62 1.76 -13.73
N LYS A 24 -0.24 2.35 -14.87
CA LYS A 24 1.15 2.41 -15.36
C LYS A 24 2.14 2.96 -14.35
N TRP A 25 1.83 4.05 -13.64
CA TRP A 25 2.74 4.64 -12.67
C TRP A 25 2.89 3.77 -11.41
N ILE A 26 1.82 3.06 -11.03
CA ILE A 26 1.83 2.11 -9.91
C ILE A 26 2.74 0.94 -10.24
N ASN A 27 2.55 0.34 -11.43
CA ASN A 27 3.39 -0.75 -11.91
C ASN A 27 4.86 -0.33 -12.08
N LYS A 28 5.10 0.90 -12.58
CA LYS A 28 6.45 1.46 -12.66
C LYS A 28 7.08 1.59 -11.28
N THR A 29 6.35 2.15 -10.31
CA THR A 29 6.81 2.25 -8.92
C THR A 29 7.12 0.86 -8.37
N LEU A 30 6.23 -0.12 -8.55
CA LEU A 30 6.46 -1.49 -8.11
C LEU A 30 7.71 -2.12 -8.73
N SER A 31 8.00 -1.84 -10.00
CA SER A 31 9.19 -2.37 -10.68
C SER A 31 10.52 -1.81 -10.15
N GLU A 32 10.50 -0.67 -9.46
CA GLU A 32 11.69 -0.07 -8.82
C GLU A 32 12.06 -0.76 -7.50
N PHE A 33 11.17 -1.62 -6.95
CA PHE A 33 11.34 -2.23 -5.64
C PHE A 33 11.11 -3.74 -5.68
N ASN A 34 12.05 -4.49 -5.12
CA ASN A 34 11.90 -5.94 -4.97
C ASN A 34 10.84 -6.33 -3.92
N ASN A 35 10.44 -5.39 -3.05
CA ASN A 35 9.46 -5.59 -2.00
C ASN A 35 8.61 -4.32 -1.82
N ILE A 36 7.29 -4.49 -1.80
CA ILE A 36 6.31 -3.40 -1.64
C ILE A 36 6.54 -2.59 -0.35
N GLU A 37 6.97 -3.23 0.73
CA GLU A 37 7.25 -2.54 1.99
C GLU A 37 8.46 -1.60 1.90
N THR A 38 9.34 -1.83 0.93
CA THR A 38 10.53 -0.99 0.69
C THR A 38 10.24 0.25 -0.14
N ILE A 39 9.04 0.39 -0.73
CA ILE A 39 8.57 1.65 -1.33
C ILE A 39 8.61 2.79 -0.30
N ASN A 40 8.48 2.42 0.98
CA ASN A 40 8.59 3.33 2.10
C ASN A 40 10.05 3.58 2.52
N ASN A 41 10.82 4.25 1.66
CA ASN A 41 12.27 4.37 1.79
C ASN A 41 12.80 5.73 2.24
N SER A 42 12.04 6.81 2.18
CA SER A 42 12.45 8.11 2.71
C SER A 42 11.26 9.06 2.93
N LYS A 43 11.49 10.18 3.63
CA LYS A 43 10.47 11.23 3.77
C LYS A 43 10.15 11.94 2.46
N GLU A 44 11.10 12.03 1.53
CA GLU A 44 10.94 12.75 0.26
C GLU A 44 10.25 11.88 -0.80
N THR A 45 10.52 10.58 -0.76
CA THR A 45 9.97 9.57 -1.68
C THR A 45 8.96 8.64 -0.99
N ALA A 46 8.33 9.14 0.08
CA ALA A 46 7.34 8.41 0.85
C ALA A 46 6.15 7.99 -0.03
N PRO A 47 5.48 6.86 0.27
CA PRO A 47 4.37 6.36 -0.53
C PRO A 47 3.26 7.41 -0.71
N SER A 48 2.88 8.13 0.35
CA SER A 48 1.88 9.21 0.27
C SER A 48 2.24 10.30 -0.75
N LYS A 49 3.51 10.69 -0.82
CA LYS A 49 4.01 11.69 -1.79
C LYS A 49 4.01 11.16 -3.22
N ARG A 50 4.38 9.89 -3.43
CA ARG A 50 4.32 9.24 -4.75
C ARG A 50 2.90 9.27 -5.30
N ILE A 51 1.92 8.91 -4.47
CA ILE A 51 0.52 8.91 -4.87
C ILE A 51 0.03 10.33 -5.17
N ALA A 52 0.36 11.30 -4.31
CA ALA A 52 -0.04 12.70 -4.48
C ALA A 52 0.56 13.38 -5.73
N ASN A 53 1.74 12.93 -6.18
CA ASN A 53 2.35 13.45 -7.41
C ASN A 53 1.66 12.92 -8.68
N GLU A 54 1.00 11.76 -8.60
CA GLU A 54 0.40 11.09 -9.77
C GLU A 54 -1.12 11.28 -9.85
N CYS A 55 -1.79 11.58 -8.73
CA CYS A 55 -3.24 11.76 -8.69
C CYS A 55 -3.74 12.53 -7.45
N CYS A 56 -5.02 12.92 -7.48
CA CYS A 56 -5.69 13.50 -6.31
C CYS A 56 -5.90 12.43 -5.23
N TYR A 57 -5.12 12.50 -4.15
CA TYR A 57 -5.15 11.52 -3.07
C TYR A 57 -5.67 12.13 -1.76
N ILE A 58 -6.83 11.66 -1.31
CA ILE A 58 -7.41 12.00 -0.01
C ILE A 58 -7.27 10.79 0.91
N LYS A 59 -6.29 10.86 1.80
CA LYS A 59 -5.90 9.76 2.69
C LYS A 59 -7.07 9.18 3.51
N THR A 60 -7.93 10.03 4.03
CA THR A 60 -9.07 9.61 4.86
C THR A 60 -10.22 8.99 4.07
N THR A 61 -10.24 9.15 2.74
CA THR A 61 -11.33 8.69 1.88
C THR A 61 -10.90 7.54 0.98
N HIS A 62 -9.82 7.71 0.22
CA HIS A 62 -9.37 6.71 -0.75
C HIS A 62 -8.71 5.53 -0.07
N ALA A 63 -7.86 5.76 0.94
CA ALA A 63 -7.06 4.69 1.53
C ALA A 63 -7.89 3.59 2.19
N PRO A 64 -8.91 3.89 3.03
CA PRO A 64 -9.78 2.87 3.60
C PRO A 64 -10.53 2.06 2.54
N LYS A 65 -11.03 2.72 1.49
CA LYS A 65 -11.75 2.06 0.39
C LYS A 65 -10.84 1.13 -0.40
N ILE A 66 -9.65 1.60 -0.79
CA ILE A 66 -8.65 0.75 -1.46
C ILE A 66 -8.35 -0.47 -0.61
N LEU A 67 -8.01 -0.29 0.68
CA LEU A 67 -7.64 -1.40 1.56
C LEU A 67 -8.80 -2.39 1.78
N GLN A 68 -10.03 -1.88 1.85
CA GLN A 68 -11.24 -2.70 1.94
C GLN A 68 -11.42 -3.55 0.68
N GLU A 69 -11.28 -2.95 -0.50
CA GLU A 69 -11.38 -3.66 -1.78
C GLU A 69 -10.27 -4.70 -1.94
N ILE A 70 -9.03 -4.37 -1.53
CA ILE A 70 -7.89 -5.29 -1.58
C ILE A 70 -8.13 -6.50 -0.68
N GLY A 71 -8.54 -6.24 0.56
CA GLY A 71 -8.78 -7.26 1.57
C GLY A 71 -7.51 -7.70 2.30
N LEU A 72 -7.69 -8.03 3.58
CA LEU A 72 -6.62 -8.43 4.49
C LEU A 72 -5.79 -9.64 4.01
N PRO A 73 -6.37 -10.71 3.42
CA PRO A 73 -5.57 -11.85 2.95
C PRO A 73 -4.53 -11.44 1.90
N LYS A 74 -4.90 -10.56 0.96
CA LYS A 74 -4.00 -10.09 -0.10
C LYS A 74 -2.89 -9.22 0.45
N ILE A 75 -3.24 -8.35 1.41
CA ILE A 75 -2.26 -7.50 2.10
C ILE A 75 -1.24 -8.38 2.85
N ARG A 76 -1.69 -9.42 3.56
CA ARG A 76 -0.78 -10.35 4.27
C ARG A 76 0.13 -11.13 3.33
N GLU A 77 -0.38 -11.54 2.16
CA GLU A 77 0.40 -12.22 1.11
C GLU A 77 1.53 -11.32 0.57
N LYS A 78 1.23 -10.04 0.34
CA LYS A 78 2.14 -9.10 -0.32
C LYS A 78 3.06 -8.34 0.64
N CYS A 79 2.66 -8.19 1.90
CA CYS A 79 3.39 -7.43 2.91
C CYS A 79 3.75 -8.37 4.08
N GLN A 80 4.90 -9.04 3.95
CA GLN A 80 5.35 -10.05 4.90
C GLN A 80 5.68 -9.49 6.29
N GLY A 81 6.23 -8.27 6.37
CA GLY A 81 6.48 -7.58 7.62
C GLY A 81 5.17 -7.16 8.31
N PHE A 82 4.20 -6.67 7.53
CA PHE A 82 2.85 -6.41 8.05
C PHE A 82 2.19 -7.69 8.57
N ASN A 83 2.27 -8.79 7.81
CA ASN A 83 1.75 -10.08 8.24
C ASN A 83 2.41 -10.57 9.54
N ALA A 84 3.73 -10.46 9.65
CA ALA A 84 4.45 -10.87 10.86
C ALA A 84 4.02 -10.05 12.08
N TRP A 85 3.91 -8.73 11.94
CA TRP A 85 3.41 -7.85 13.00
C TRP A 85 1.97 -8.19 13.41
N LEU A 86 1.07 -8.36 12.43
CA LEU A 86 -0.32 -8.70 12.72
C LEU A 86 -0.44 -10.06 13.42
N THR A 87 0.34 -11.05 12.97
CA THR A 87 0.38 -12.38 13.58
C THR A 87 0.88 -12.32 15.03
N GLN A 88 1.82 -11.42 15.35
CA GLN A 88 2.25 -11.21 16.74
C GLN A 88 1.11 -10.65 17.60
N LEU A 89 0.32 -9.72 17.06
CA LEU A 89 -0.84 -9.15 17.77
C LEU A 89 -1.96 -10.17 17.99
N GLU A 90 -2.25 -11.00 16.99
CA GLU A 90 -3.27 -12.05 17.06
C GLU A 90 -2.96 -13.06 18.20
N LYS A 91 -1.68 -13.29 18.48
CA LYS A 91 -1.20 -14.18 19.57
C LYS A 91 -1.25 -13.56 20.97
N LEU A 92 -1.51 -12.26 21.11
CA LEU A 92 -1.60 -11.63 22.43
C LEU A 92 -2.93 -11.89 23.14
N GLY A 93 -3.94 -12.35 22.41
CA GLY A 93 -5.25 -12.75 22.93
C GLY A 93 -5.41 -14.25 23.15
N GLU A 94 -4.35 -15.02 22.91
CA GLU A 94 -4.24 -16.45 23.27
C GLU A 94 -3.66 -16.59 24.68
#